data_AF-A0A7W0Y2M7-F1
#
_entry.id   AF-A0A7W0Y2M7-F1
#
_cell.length_a   1.000
_cell.length_b   1.000
_cell.length_c   1.000
_cell.angle_alpha   90.00
_cell.angle_beta   90.00
_cell.angle_gamma   90.00
#
_symmetry.space_group_name_H-M   'P 1'
#
loop_
_entity.id
_entity.type
_entity.pdbx_description
1 polymer ?
#
loop_
_entity_poly.entity_id
_entity_poly.type
_entity_poly.pdbx_seq_one_letter_code
_entity_poly.pdbx_strand_id
1 'polypeptide(L)'
;MSAWSWVALLAVLAGCGERKVEYHKVEFPGFVLEVPTAVEYAGNRIREYTAGSTKAISERNGRAVFVTWQPGVLSTPDEMASYVKAIASLMPKPTSAVTTGTATPETVGGQKALRIDATIETMRMLLVEVECGKRSVQLAALAYRGVDAIMAKMVSTFACTPIATAEARVGGVPIGVDDPALLAGYYHTEDPEMYSLTNDAVSLMFTSAPGGDREDADALHKMIPAMFGAHGVWKNRRRETRGARTYQHGDVTVDGTTLAALIVLWNCDDDRTDAVMALAMAPERTDIDAVVEVLGKIRCAKPGDAPLKLRPTPKDDDAAVPAPTP
;
A
#
# COMPACT_ATOMS: atom_id res chain seq x y z
N MET A 1 24.07 -9.32 -52.36
CA MET A 1 24.34 -9.12 -50.91
C MET A 1 25.32 -10.20 -50.48
N SER A 2 26.51 -9.82 -49.98
CA SER A 2 27.60 -10.75 -49.72
C SER A 2 27.48 -11.39 -48.33
N ALA A 3 28.00 -12.61 -48.19
CA ALA A 3 28.00 -13.39 -46.93
C ALA A 3 28.65 -12.65 -45.74
N TRP A 4 29.46 -11.61 -46.01
CA TRP A 4 30.08 -10.76 -44.99
C TRP A 4 29.11 -9.80 -44.29
N SER A 5 28.01 -9.42 -44.93
CA SER A 5 26.98 -8.57 -44.29
C SER A 5 26.16 -9.31 -43.23
N TRP A 6 26.07 -10.64 -43.29
CA TRP A 6 25.37 -11.44 -42.27
C TRP A 6 26.19 -11.63 -40.99
N VAL A 7 27.51 -11.76 -41.10
CA VAL A 7 28.41 -11.92 -39.94
C VAL A 7 28.51 -10.62 -39.13
N ALA A 8 28.52 -9.46 -39.78
CA ALA A 8 28.48 -8.17 -39.11
C ALA A 8 27.14 -7.91 -38.40
N LEU A 9 26.01 -8.33 -39.00
CA LEU A 9 24.69 -8.22 -38.38
C LEU A 9 24.54 -9.16 -37.17
N LEU A 10 25.06 -10.38 -37.26
CA LEU A 10 25.10 -11.33 -36.14
C LEU A 10 26.06 -10.89 -35.02
N ALA A 11 27.16 -10.21 -35.33
CA ALA A 11 28.07 -9.66 -34.32
C ALA A 11 27.50 -8.43 -33.60
N VAL A 12 26.69 -7.60 -34.28
CA VAL A 12 25.97 -6.48 -33.65
C VAL A 12 24.79 -6.99 -32.80
N LEU A 13 24.12 -8.06 -33.24
CA LEU A 13 23.07 -8.71 -32.44
C LEU A 13 23.65 -9.52 -31.26
N ALA A 14 24.83 -10.12 -31.39
CA ALA A 14 25.58 -10.74 -30.29
C ALA A 14 26.25 -9.72 -29.36
N GLY A 15 26.51 -8.51 -29.85
CA GLY A 15 27.00 -7.36 -29.10
C GLY A 15 25.94 -6.65 -28.24
N CYS A 16 24.66 -6.96 -28.45
CA CYS A 16 23.59 -6.72 -27.48
C CYS A 16 23.63 -7.77 -26.35
N GLY A 17 24.84 -8.12 -25.89
CA GLY A 17 25.02 -8.98 -24.74
C GLY A 17 24.28 -8.39 -23.56
N GLU A 18 23.48 -9.21 -22.89
CA GLU A 18 22.78 -8.79 -21.68
C GLU A 18 23.81 -8.19 -20.72
N ARG A 19 23.76 -6.87 -20.52
CA ARG A 19 24.60 -6.22 -19.51
C ARG A 19 24.30 -6.92 -18.19
N LYS A 20 25.33 -7.52 -17.61
CA LYS A 20 25.28 -8.16 -16.30
C LYS A 20 24.63 -7.18 -15.33
N VAL A 21 23.52 -7.59 -14.74
CA VAL A 21 22.86 -6.80 -13.68
C VAL A 21 23.74 -6.92 -12.45
N GLU A 22 24.28 -5.80 -11.99
CA GLU A 22 24.94 -5.74 -10.70
C GLU A 22 23.89 -5.66 -9.60
N TYR A 23 24.18 -6.33 -8.49
CA TYR A 23 23.31 -6.36 -7.32
C TYR A 23 24.10 -5.90 -6.11
N HIS A 24 23.40 -5.34 -5.15
CA HIS A 24 23.98 -5.00 -3.85
C HIS A 24 22.98 -5.34 -2.75
N LYS A 25 23.56 -5.74 -1.62
CA LYS A 25 22.83 -6.08 -0.42
C LYS A 25 22.30 -4.81 0.24
N VAL A 26 21.02 -4.80 0.58
CA VAL A 26 20.34 -3.72 1.30
C VAL A 26 19.79 -4.29 2.59
N GLU A 27 20.09 -3.62 3.70
CA GLU A 27 19.59 -3.96 5.02
C GLU A 27 18.40 -3.06 5.34
N PHE A 28 17.25 -3.69 5.57
CA PHE A 28 16.03 -3.05 6.02
C PHE A 28 15.79 -3.40 7.50
N PRO A 29 14.94 -2.64 8.21
CA PRO A 29 14.54 -2.96 9.56
C PRO A 29 13.81 -4.31 9.61
N GLY A 30 14.56 -5.33 10.02
CA GLY A 30 14.07 -6.69 10.20
C GLY A 30 14.04 -7.57 8.95
N PHE A 31 14.63 -7.16 7.82
CA PHE A 31 14.88 -8.04 6.69
C PHE A 31 16.02 -7.53 5.80
N VAL A 32 16.50 -8.38 4.90
CA VAL A 32 17.62 -8.08 4.00
C VAL A 32 17.38 -8.74 2.65
N LEU A 33 17.79 -8.09 1.57
CA LEU A 33 17.82 -8.70 0.23
C LEU A 33 18.86 -8.01 -0.69
N GLU A 34 19.17 -8.65 -1.81
CA GLU A 34 19.97 -8.03 -2.87
C GLU A 34 19.06 -7.45 -3.98
N VAL A 35 19.29 -6.19 -4.33
CA VAL A 35 18.56 -5.47 -5.39
C VAL A 35 19.51 -4.93 -6.47
N PRO A 36 19.03 -4.68 -7.70
CA PRO A 36 19.86 -4.17 -8.78
C PRO A 36 20.52 -2.81 -8.47
N THR A 37 21.79 -2.58 -8.84
CA THR A 37 22.57 -1.36 -8.49
C THR A 37 21.98 -0.01 -8.95
N ALA A 38 21.01 0.01 -9.86
CA ALA A 38 20.33 1.23 -10.29
C ALA A 38 19.26 1.74 -9.28
N VAL A 39 19.39 1.41 -7.99
CA VAL A 39 18.44 1.84 -6.95
C VAL A 39 18.83 3.22 -6.41
N GLU A 40 17.97 4.20 -6.61
CA GLU A 40 17.96 5.41 -5.78
C GLU A 40 17.23 5.10 -4.48
N TYR A 41 17.96 5.08 -3.38
CA TYR A 41 17.36 4.93 -2.06
C TYR A 41 16.83 6.27 -1.59
N ALA A 42 15.53 6.34 -1.34
CA ALA A 42 14.98 7.37 -0.46
C ALA A 42 15.47 7.08 0.98
N GLY A 43 16.73 7.44 1.27
CA GLY A 43 17.53 6.93 2.40
C GLY A 43 16.92 7.12 3.80
N ASN A 44 15.95 8.03 3.94
CA ASN A 44 15.21 8.20 5.20
C ASN A 44 14.10 7.14 5.38
N ARG A 45 13.46 6.71 4.29
CA ARG A 45 12.31 5.78 4.31
C ARG A 45 12.69 4.32 4.59
N ILE A 46 13.97 3.97 4.46
CA ILE A 46 14.47 2.61 4.74
C ILE A 46 14.51 2.34 6.23
N ARG A 47 14.55 3.37 7.09
CA ARG A 47 14.75 3.18 8.54
C ARG A 47 13.47 2.84 9.30
N GLU A 48 12.32 2.93 8.67
CA GLU A 48 11.02 2.65 9.30
C GLU A 48 10.76 1.15 9.40
N TYR A 49 10.41 0.70 10.60
CA TYR A 49 10.09 -0.71 10.83
C TYR A 49 8.67 -1.05 10.41
N THR A 50 7.69 -0.26 10.84
CA THR A 50 6.27 -0.62 10.73
C THR A 50 5.79 -0.69 9.28
N ALA A 51 6.06 0.36 8.52
CA ALA A 51 5.74 0.45 7.10
C ALA A 51 6.90 1.13 6.39
N GLY A 52 7.00 0.96 5.07
CA GLY A 52 7.98 1.67 4.29
C GLY A 52 7.96 1.30 2.82
N SER A 53 8.65 2.09 2.02
CA SER A 53 8.81 1.83 0.60
C SER A 53 10.18 2.31 0.11
N THR A 54 10.77 1.53 -0.77
CA THR A 54 11.88 1.94 -1.61
C THR A 54 11.60 1.53 -3.05
N LYS A 55 12.06 2.35 -3.99
CA LYS A 55 11.91 2.09 -5.42
C LYS A 55 13.24 2.31 -6.14
N ALA A 56 13.50 1.46 -7.11
CA ALA A 56 14.60 1.59 -8.04
C ALA A 56 14.00 1.74 -9.43
N ILE A 57 14.26 2.85 -10.11
CA ILE A 57 13.80 3.03 -11.48
C ILE A 57 15.03 3.25 -12.35
N SER A 58 15.33 2.26 -13.20
CA SER A 58 16.32 2.40 -14.26
C SER A 58 15.60 2.85 -15.53
N GLU A 59 15.45 4.17 -15.70
CA GLU A 59 14.82 4.75 -16.89
C GLU A 59 15.52 4.30 -18.19
N ARG A 60 16.85 4.18 -18.16
CA ARG A 60 17.65 3.78 -19.34
C ARG A 60 17.34 2.37 -19.86
N ASN A 61 16.86 1.48 -19.01
CA ASN A 61 16.65 0.07 -19.37
C ASN A 61 15.18 -0.36 -19.26
N GLY A 62 14.27 0.56 -18.92
CA GLY A 62 12.85 0.23 -18.69
C GLY A 62 12.67 -0.84 -17.61
N ARG A 63 13.46 -0.74 -16.53
CA ARG A 63 13.40 -1.66 -15.38
C ARG A 63 13.00 -0.87 -14.15
N ALA A 64 12.04 -1.39 -13.40
CA ALA A 64 11.70 -0.88 -12.08
C ALA A 64 11.68 -2.03 -11.08
N VAL A 65 12.17 -1.76 -9.87
CA VAL A 65 12.04 -2.64 -8.71
C VAL A 65 11.40 -1.84 -7.59
N PHE A 66 10.42 -2.43 -6.92
CA PHE A 66 9.78 -1.84 -5.76
C PHE A 66 9.93 -2.83 -4.61
N VAL A 67 10.29 -2.32 -3.44
CA VAL A 67 10.25 -3.06 -2.19
C VAL A 67 9.42 -2.23 -1.23
N THR A 68 8.26 -2.75 -0.85
CA THR A 68 7.36 -2.11 0.11
C THR A 68 7.11 -3.07 1.26
N TRP A 69 6.86 -2.54 2.44
CA TRP A 69 6.44 -3.32 3.59
C TRP A 69 5.37 -2.57 4.36
N GLN A 70 4.45 -3.32 4.94
CA GLN A 70 3.32 -2.78 5.69
C GLN A 70 2.90 -3.75 6.80
N PRO A 71 2.23 -3.27 7.86
CA PRO A 71 1.58 -4.14 8.84
C PRO A 71 0.56 -5.05 8.16
N GLY A 72 0.42 -6.27 8.67
CA GLY A 72 -0.63 -7.19 8.23
C GLY A 72 -0.12 -8.57 7.86
N VAL A 73 -1.05 -9.36 7.33
CA VAL A 73 -0.82 -10.70 6.79
C VAL A 73 -0.61 -10.64 5.28
N LEU A 74 -0.38 -11.79 4.65
CA LEU A 74 -0.36 -11.88 3.19
C LEU A 74 -1.74 -11.51 2.62
N SER A 75 -1.72 -10.73 1.55
CA SER A 75 -2.93 -10.34 0.81
C SER A 75 -3.65 -11.57 0.27
N THR A 76 -4.96 -11.46 0.00
CA THR A 76 -5.68 -12.49 -0.76
C THR A 76 -5.22 -12.54 -2.23
N PRO A 77 -5.45 -13.65 -2.94
CA PRO A 77 -5.17 -13.72 -4.39
C PRO A 77 -5.81 -12.60 -5.22
N ASP A 78 -7.01 -12.16 -4.84
CA ASP A 78 -7.75 -11.10 -5.55
C ASP A 78 -7.19 -9.70 -5.22
N GLU A 79 -6.73 -9.48 -3.98
CA GLU A 79 -6.02 -8.27 -3.59
C GLU A 79 -4.69 -8.12 -4.33
N MET A 80 -3.93 -9.22 -4.51
CA MET A 80 -2.69 -9.20 -5.29
C MET A 80 -2.90 -8.69 -6.72
N ALA A 81 -4.00 -9.07 -7.37
CA ALA A 81 -4.36 -8.54 -8.69
C ALA A 81 -4.70 -7.04 -8.65
N SER A 82 -5.31 -6.58 -7.55
CA SER A 82 -5.63 -5.17 -7.33
C SER A 82 -4.38 -4.32 -7.11
N TYR A 83 -3.38 -4.84 -6.37
CA TYR A 83 -2.07 -4.19 -6.22
C TYR A 83 -1.34 -4.01 -7.55
N VAL A 84 -1.34 -5.04 -8.41
CA VAL A 84 -0.74 -4.93 -9.75
C VAL A 84 -1.40 -3.81 -10.56
N LYS A 85 -2.73 -3.72 -10.53
CA LYS A 85 -3.47 -2.65 -11.22
C LYS A 85 -3.15 -1.27 -10.63
N ALA A 86 -2.97 -1.18 -9.31
CA ALA A 86 -2.50 0.04 -8.64
C ALA A 86 -1.14 0.48 -9.17
N ILE A 87 -0.18 -0.44 -9.20
CA ILE A 87 1.19 -0.14 -9.66
C ILE A 87 1.17 0.27 -11.14
N ALA A 88 0.34 -0.37 -11.96
CA ALA A 88 0.14 0.02 -13.36
C ALA A 88 -0.46 1.44 -13.51
N SER A 89 -1.36 1.86 -12.61
CA SER A 89 -1.99 3.19 -12.64
C SER A 89 -1.03 4.32 -12.26
N LEU A 90 0.03 4.01 -11.50
CA LEU A 90 1.09 4.93 -11.13
C LEU A 90 2.11 5.17 -12.26
N MET A 91 2.05 4.40 -13.35
CA MET A 91 2.95 4.59 -14.48
C MET A 91 2.68 5.92 -15.20
N PRO A 92 3.72 6.58 -15.78
CA PRO A 92 3.58 7.90 -16.41
C PRO A 92 2.50 7.97 -17.51
N LYS A 93 2.24 6.83 -18.16
CA LYS A 93 1.09 6.64 -19.04
C LYS A 93 0.21 5.58 -18.40
N PRO A 94 -0.91 5.96 -17.76
CA PRO A 94 -1.86 5.00 -17.23
C PRO A 94 -2.31 4.10 -18.37
N THR A 95 -2.05 2.80 -18.24
CA THR A 95 -2.35 1.83 -19.29
C THR A 95 -3.68 1.16 -18.97
N SER A 96 -4.53 0.98 -19.98
CA SER A 96 -5.78 0.21 -19.83
C SER A 96 -5.56 -1.30 -20.02
N ALA A 97 -4.36 -1.72 -20.44
CA ALA A 97 -4.03 -3.10 -20.77
C ALA A 97 -3.15 -3.72 -19.69
N VAL A 98 -3.80 -4.16 -18.62
CA VAL A 98 -3.19 -4.96 -17.55
C VAL A 98 -3.80 -6.35 -17.57
N THR A 99 -2.95 -7.37 -17.68
CA THR A 99 -3.35 -8.77 -17.55
C THR A 99 -2.64 -9.37 -16.35
N THR A 100 -3.41 -9.89 -15.40
CA THR A 100 -2.91 -10.56 -14.20
C THR A 100 -3.09 -12.07 -14.36
N GLY A 101 -2.08 -12.84 -13.95
CA GLY A 101 -2.21 -14.27 -13.72
C GLY A 101 -2.94 -14.55 -12.40
N THR A 102 -3.01 -15.84 -12.05
CA THR A 102 -3.51 -16.28 -10.74
C THR A 102 -2.39 -16.16 -9.71
N ALA A 103 -2.70 -15.65 -8.52
CA ALA A 103 -1.72 -15.67 -7.44
C ALA A 103 -1.45 -17.11 -6.97
N THR A 104 -0.18 -17.47 -6.81
CA THR A 104 0.26 -18.80 -6.42
C THR A 104 1.03 -18.76 -5.10
N PRO A 105 0.71 -19.62 -4.12
CA PRO A 105 1.54 -19.78 -2.92
C PRO A 105 2.96 -20.24 -3.25
N GLU A 106 3.94 -19.66 -2.58
CA GLU A 106 5.34 -20.10 -2.60
C GLU A 106 6.02 -19.93 -1.23
N THR A 107 7.32 -20.24 -1.16
CA THR A 107 8.12 -20.08 0.06
C THR A 107 9.39 -19.30 -0.27
N VAL A 108 9.65 -18.26 0.51
CA VAL A 108 10.79 -17.34 0.32
C VAL A 108 11.55 -17.21 1.64
N GLY A 109 12.82 -17.64 1.67
CA GLY A 109 13.61 -17.60 2.91
C GLY A 109 12.98 -18.36 4.08
N GLY A 110 12.21 -19.42 3.79
CA GLY A 110 11.45 -20.19 4.78
C GLY A 110 10.14 -19.55 5.25
N GLN A 111 9.79 -18.36 4.75
CA GLN A 111 8.53 -17.67 5.04
C GLN A 111 7.46 -18.03 4.01
N LYS A 112 6.19 -17.94 4.42
CA LYS A 112 5.07 -18.03 3.48
C LYS A 112 5.09 -16.84 2.54
N ALA A 113 4.74 -17.08 1.28
CA ALA A 113 4.66 -16.03 0.28
C ALA A 113 3.55 -16.30 -0.73
N LEU A 114 3.13 -15.24 -1.41
CA LEU A 114 2.25 -15.27 -2.57
C LEU A 114 2.92 -14.58 -3.74
N ARG A 115 2.82 -15.19 -4.91
CA ARG A 115 3.35 -14.65 -6.16
C ARG A 115 2.23 -14.39 -7.15
N ILE A 116 2.29 -13.26 -7.83
CA ILE A 116 1.47 -12.99 -9.01
C ILE A 116 2.33 -12.50 -10.16
N ASP A 117 2.10 -13.07 -11.33
CA ASP A 117 2.69 -12.64 -12.59
C ASP A 117 1.68 -11.74 -13.31
N ALA A 118 2.16 -10.68 -13.95
CA ALA A 118 1.33 -9.79 -14.73
C ALA A 118 2.05 -9.25 -15.96
N THR A 119 1.27 -8.78 -16.92
CA THR A 119 1.74 -8.06 -18.10
C THR A 119 1.07 -6.69 -18.14
N ILE A 120 1.86 -5.64 -18.22
CA ILE A 120 1.41 -4.25 -18.35
C ILE A 120 1.91 -3.75 -19.70
N GLU A 121 0.99 -3.65 -20.67
CA GLU A 121 1.30 -3.45 -22.09
C GLU A 121 2.29 -4.48 -22.65
N THR A 122 3.58 -4.12 -22.67
CA THR A 122 4.70 -4.92 -23.22
C THR A 122 5.74 -5.28 -22.15
N MET A 123 5.54 -4.82 -20.92
CA MET A 123 6.41 -5.14 -19.78
C MET A 123 5.81 -6.30 -19.00
N ARG A 124 6.67 -7.18 -18.50
CA ARG A 124 6.29 -8.19 -17.53
C ARG A 124 6.56 -7.65 -16.12
N MET A 125 5.61 -7.89 -15.24
CA MET A 125 5.69 -7.61 -13.82
C MET A 125 5.59 -8.91 -13.04
N LEU A 126 6.48 -9.08 -12.07
CA LEU A 126 6.37 -10.10 -11.04
C LEU A 126 6.20 -9.37 -9.71
N LEU A 127 5.22 -9.79 -8.91
CA LEU A 127 5.02 -9.34 -7.54
C LEU A 127 5.04 -10.56 -6.63
N VAL A 128 5.87 -10.52 -5.61
CA VAL A 128 5.97 -11.54 -4.57
C VAL A 128 5.76 -10.84 -3.22
N GLU A 129 4.75 -11.26 -2.48
CA GLU A 129 4.52 -10.80 -1.11
C GLU A 129 4.95 -11.89 -0.13
N VAL A 130 5.79 -11.53 0.83
CA VAL A 130 6.43 -12.45 1.78
C VAL A 130 6.06 -12.04 3.21
N GLU A 131 5.67 -13.02 4.03
CA GLU A 131 5.42 -12.80 5.46
C GLU A 131 6.74 -12.51 6.19
N CYS A 132 6.78 -11.48 7.02
CA CYS A 132 7.96 -11.16 7.84
C CYS A 132 7.60 -10.56 9.20
N GLY A 133 7.35 -11.44 10.18
CA GLY A 133 6.80 -11.03 11.48
C GLY A 133 5.31 -10.67 11.31
N LYS A 134 4.89 -9.54 11.88
CA LYS A 134 3.53 -8.98 11.72
C LYS A 134 3.39 -8.06 10.50
N ARG A 135 4.29 -8.19 9.53
CA ARG A 135 4.33 -7.37 8.31
C ARG A 135 4.29 -8.27 7.10
N SER A 136 3.75 -7.74 6.01
CA SER A 136 3.99 -8.26 4.68
C SER A 136 5.05 -7.42 3.97
N VAL A 137 5.95 -8.08 3.24
CA VAL A 137 6.99 -7.44 2.41
C VAL A 137 6.71 -7.77 0.96
N GLN A 138 6.41 -6.75 0.17
CA GLN A 138 6.13 -6.88 -1.25
C GLN A 138 7.38 -6.55 -2.06
N LEU A 139 7.78 -7.51 -2.89
CA LEU A 139 8.88 -7.43 -3.84
C LEU A 139 8.25 -7.38 -5.23
N ALA A 140 8.38 -6.25 -5.93
CA ALA A 140 7.93 -6.14 -7.31
C ALA A 140 9.10 -5.86 -8.25
N ALA A 141 9.12 -6.56 -9.38
CA ALA A 141 10.03 -6.30 -10.48
C ALA A 141 9.23 -6.11 -11.76
N LEU A 142 9.51 -5.04 -12.50
CA LEU A 142 8.89 -4.67 -13.76
C LEU A 142 9.99 -4.48 -14.81
N ALA A 143 9.92 -5.21 -15.93
CA ALA A 143 10.88 -5.06 -17.02
C ALA A 143 10.34 -5.57 -18.37
N TYR A 144 10.90 -5.05 -19.46
CA TYR A 144 10.68 -5.63 -20.80
C TYR A 144 11.31 -7.02 -20.96
N ARG A 145 12.44 -7.27 -20.29
CA ARG A 145 13.22 -8.54 -20.34
C ARG A 145 13.95 -8.77 -19.02
N GLY A 146 14.19 -10.05 -18.70
CA GLY A 146 15.00 -10.45 -17.55
C GLY A 146 14.32 -10.27 -16.19
N VAL A 147 13.00 -10.02 -16.16
CA VAL A 147 12.25 -9.84 -14.91
C VAL A 147 12.34 -11.07 -14.00
N ASP A 148 12.32 -12.28 -14.59
CA ASP A 148 12.41 -13.53 -13.84
C ASP A 148 13.77 -13.66 -13.12
N ALA A 149 14.86 -13.26 -13.78
CA ALA A 149 16.21 -13.30 -13.18
C ALA A 149 16.36 -12.28 -12.04
N ILE A 150 15.76 -11.08 -12.19
CA ILE A 150 15.75 -10.06 -11.13
C ILE A 150 14.97 -10.58 -9.92
N MET A 151 13.74 -11.06 -10.13
CA MET A 151 12.90 -11.57 -9.05
C MET A 151 13.52 -12.79 -8.36
N ALA A 152 14.04 -13.76 -9.13
CA ALA A 152 14.72 -14.93 -8.57
C ALA A 152 15.91 -14.53 -7.69
N LYS A 153 16.66 -13.49 -8.07
CA LYS A 153 17.77 -12.99 -7.25
C LYS A 153 17.31 -12.31 -5.97
N MET A 154 16.27 -11.47 -6.04
CA MET A 154 15.69 -10.83 -4.84
C MET A 154 15.14 -11.88 -3.87
N VAL A 155 14.33 -12.83 -4.37
CA VAL A 155 13.72 -13.91 -3.59
C VAL A 155 14.78 -14.83 -2.97
N SER A 156 15.80 -15.24 -3.72
CA SER A 156 16.84 -16.15 -3.20
C SER A 156 17.76 -15.52 -2.16
N THR A 157 17.82 -14.19 -2.09
CA THR A 157 18.64 -13.45 -1.12
C THR A 157 17.83 -12.84 0.02
N PHE A 158 16.50 -12.98 -0.03
CA PHE A 158 15.62 -12.49 1.01
C PHE A 158 15.81 -13.29 2.30
N ALA A 159 16.12 -12.59 3.38
CA ALA A 159 16.10 -13.15 4.72
C ALA A 159 15.35 -12.22 5.67
N CYS A 160 14.33 -12.77 6.34
CA CYS A 160 13.55 -12.07 7.34
C CYS A 160 14.12 -12.32 8.74
N THR A 161 14.23 -11.26 9.55
CA THR A 161 14.66 -11.32 10.95
C THR A 161 13.90 -10.26 11.76
N PRO A 162 12.64 -10.54 12.16
CA PRO A 162 11.81 -9.55 12.86
C PRO A 162 12.47 -9.06 14.15
N ILE A 163 12.32 -7.77 14.44
CA ILE A 163 12.84 -7.14 15.65
C ILE A 163 11.72 -7.16 16.71
N ALA A 164 11.82 -8.06 17.69
CA ALA A 164 10.75 -8.33 18.66
C ALA A 164 10.20 -7.07 19.37
N THR A 165 11.05 -6.10 19.70
CA THR A 165 10.64 -4.85 20.35
C THR A 165 9.86 -3.91 19.42
N ALA A 166 10.12 -3.98 18.11
CA ALA A 166 9.41 -3.21 17.10
C ALA A 166 8.11 -3.93 16.68
N GLU A 167 8.11 -5.27 16.61
CA GLU A 167 6.92 -6.11 16.40
C GLU A 167 5.80 -5.88 17.42
N ALA A 168 6.16 -5.50 18.65
CA ALA A 168 5.17 -5.12 19.66
C ALA A 168 4.35 -3.87 19.29
N ARG A 169 4.83 -3.07 18.33
CA ARG A 169 4.20 -1.81 17.88
C ARG A 169 3.45 -1.96 16.56
N VAL A 170 3.67 -3.06 15.83
CA VAL A 170 3.00 -3.34 14.55
C VAL A 170 1.56 -3.80 14.81
N GLY A 171 0.60 -3.19 14.11
CA GLY A 171 -0.84 -3.52 14.17
C GLY A 171 -1.70 -2.59 15.01
N GLY A 172 -1.11 -1.66 15.78
CA GLY A 172 -1.87 -0.58 16.41
C GLY A 172 -1.77 0.67 15.56
N VAL A 173 -2.84 1.09 14.87
CA VAL A 173 -2.83 2.42 14.26
C VAL A 173 -2.89 3.42 15.40
N PRO A 174 -1.83 4.21 15.62
CA PRO A 174 -1.70 4.98 16.84
C PRO A 174 -2.47 6.28 16.63
N ILE A 175 -3.79 6.25 16.75
CA ILE A 175 -4.57 7.49 16.86
C ILE A 175 -4.88 7.79 18.33
N GLY A 176 -4.82 9.08 18.67
CA GLY A 176 -5.14 9.61 19.98
C GLY A 176 -6.12 10.77 19.86
N VAL A 177 -6.86 11.03 20.93
CA VAL A 177 -7.76 12.19 21.05
C VAL A 177 -7.50 12.87 22.38
N ASP A 178 -7.47 14.20 22.39
CA ASP A 178 -7.32 14.96 23.64
C ASP A 178 -8.66 15.09 24.39
N ASP A 179 -9.78 15.08 23.66
CA ASP A 179 -11.13 15.04 24.20
C ASP A 179 -11.79 13.68 23.90
N PRO A 180 -12.00 12.79 24.89
CA PRO A 180 -12.67 11.51 24.68
C PRO A 180 -14.11 11.63 24.20
N ALA A 181 -14.78 12.76 24.43
CA ALA A 181 -16.15 12.98 23.96
C ALA A 181 -16.21 13.07 22.42
N LEU A 182 -15.09 13.34 21.76
CA LEU A 182 -14.99 13.42 20.30
C LEU A 182 -15.42 12.13 19.60
N LEU A 183 -15.12 10.98 20.22
CA LEU A 183 -15.44 9.65 19.69
C LEU A 183 -16.61 9.01 20.44
N ALA A 184 -17.41 9.81 21.16
CA ALA A 184 -18.61 9.31 21.81
C ALA A 184 -19.56 8.69 20.77
N GLY A 185 -19.96 7.44 20.99
CA GLY A 185 -20.82 6.68 20.08
C GLY A 185 -20.09 5.86 19.02
N TYR A 186 -18.79 6.11 18.78
CA TYR A 186 -17.99 5.25 17.92
C TYR A 186 -17.64 3.94 18.62
N TYR A 187 -17.55 2.86 17.86
CA TYR A 187 -17.10 1.54 18.30
C TYR A 187 -16.18 0.91 17.25
N HIS A 188 -15.42 -0.10 17.67
CA HIS A 188 -14.55 -0.87 16.78
C HIS A 188 -15.35 -1.79 15.88
N THR A 189 -15.05 -1.77 14.58
CA THR A 189 -15.41 -2.87 13.68
C THR A 189 -14.38 -3.99 13.81
N GLU A 190 -14.83 -5.25 13.69
CA GLU A 190 -14.00 -6.44 13.86
C GLU A 190 -13.11 -6.73 12.64
N ASP A 191 -12.45 -5.70 12.10
CA ASP A 191 -11.49 -5.86 11.02
C ASP A 191 -10.07 -5.99 11.64
N PRO A 192 -9.43 -7.18 11.54
CA PRO A 192 -8.10 -7.40 12.09
C PRO A 192 -6.99 -6.75 11.26
N GLU A 193 -7.26 -6.32 10.03
CA GLU A 193 -6.29 -5.79 9.08
C GLU A 193 -6.23 -4.26 9.11
N MET A 194 -7.37 -3.61 9.38
CA MET A 194 -7.47 -2.15 9.48
C MET A 194 -8.07 -1.69 10.79
N TYR A 195 -7.40 -0.72 11.42
CA TYR A 195 -7.96 -0.03 12.57
C TYR A 195 -9.13 0.82 12.12
N SER A 196 -10.33 0.37 12.46
CA SER A 196 -11.57 0.91 11.95
C SER A 196 -12.55 1.23 13.08
N LEU A 197 -13.23 2.36 12.95
CA LEU A 197 -14.22 2.87 13.88
C LEU A 197 -15.50 3.20 13.11
N THR A 198 -16.67 2.91 13.70
CA THR A 198 -17.95 3.31 13.12
C THR A 198 -18.91 3.80 14.20
N ASN A 199 -19.85 4.66 13.80
CA ASN A 199 -20.98 5.10 14.63
C ASN A 199 -22.34 4.81 13.95
N ASP A 200 -22.38 3.76 13.12
CA ASP A 200 -23.51 3.34 12.28
C ASP A 200 -23.80 4.27 11.07
N ALA A 201 -23.56 5.58 11.19
CA ALA A 201 -23.72 6.54 10.09
C ALA A 201 -22.44 6.72 9.25
N VAL A 202 -21.27 6.66 9.91
CA VAL A 202 -19.96 6.89 9.30
C VAL A 202 -19.03 5.75 9.66
N SER A 203 -18.34 5.21 8.66
CA SER A 203 -17.17 4.35 8.84
C SER A 203 -15.88 5.16 8.68
N LEU A 204 -14.96 5.02 9.63
CA LEU A 204 -13.63 5.60 9.64
C LEU A 204 -12.61 4.46 9.61
N MET A 205 -11.73 4.45 8.61
CA MET A 205 -10.63 3.53 8.48
C MET A 205 -9.33 4.28 8.62
N PHE A 206 -8.42 3.78 9.45
CA PHE A 206 -7.11 4.35 9.67
C PHE A 206 -6.03 3.36 9.26
N THR A 207 -4.99 3.86 8.61
CA THR A 207 -3.80 3.08 8.30
C THR A 207 -2.54 3.92 8.44
N SER A 208 -1.42 3.26 8.73
CA SER A 208 -0.12 3.90 8.77
C SER A 208 0.48 3.90 7.37
N ALA A 209 0.94 5.05 6.91
CA ALA A 209 1.69 5.20 5.67
C ALA A 209 3.14 5.60 6.00
N PRO A 210 4.12 5.22 5.17
CA PRO A 210 5.48 5.72 5.31
C PRO A 210 5.47 7.24 5.20
N GLY A 211 6.02 7.97 6.15
CA GLY A 211 6.09 9.42 6.03
C GLY A 211 7.21 9.81 5.08
N GLY A 212 6.80 10.53 4.04
CA GLY A 212 7.70 11.30 3.21
C GLY A 212 7.40 12.78 3.39
N ASP A 213 8.26 13.60 2.79
CA ASP A 213 7.88 14.95 2.38
C ASP A 213 6.46 14.91 1.80
N ARG A 214 5.68 15.96 2.06
CA ARG A 214 4.23 16.15 1.77
C ARG A 214 3.71 15.76 0.37
N GLU A 215 4.54 15.19 -0.47
CA GLU A 215 4.29 14.58 -1.78
C GLU A 215 3.82 13.12 -1.60
N ASP A 216 2.64 12.71 -2.02
CA ASP A 216 1.78 13.24 -3.05
C ASP A 216 0.38 12.70 -2.77
N ALA A 217 -0.49 13.49 -2.15
CA ALA A 217 -1.88 13.09 -1.92
C ALA A 217 -2.60 12.73 -3.24
N ASP A 218 -2.09 13.19 -4.39
CA ASP A 218 -2.57 12.79 -5.70
C ASP A 218 -2.05 11.42 -6.17
N ALA A 219 -0.92 10.93 -5.66
CA ALA A 219 -0.52 9.53 -5.83
C ALA A 219 -1.39 8.59 -4.99
N LEU A 220 -1.74 8.99 -3.77
CA LEU A 220 -2.66 8.24 -2.91
C LEU A 220 -4.06 8.13 -3.52
N HIS A 221 -4.57 9.19 -4.17
CA HIS A 221 -5.81 9.12 -4.95
C HIS A 221 -5.81 7.98 -5.98
N LYS A 222 -4.68 7.74 -6.65
CA LYS A 222 -4.54 6.69 -7.67
C LYS A 222 -4.50 5.28 -7.08
N MET A 223 -4.27 5.16 -5.77
CA MET A 223 -4.24 3.89 -5.04
C MET A 223 -5.60 3.50 -4.42
N ILE A 224 -6.54 4.44 -4.28
CA ILE A 224 -7.89 4.16 -3.75
C ILE A 224 -8.59 3.01 -4.51
N PRO A 225 -8.59 2.96 -5.86
CA PRO A 225 -9.15 1.82 -6.59
C PRO A 225 -8.44 0.48 -6.34
N ALA A 226 -7.26 0.47 -5.73
CA ALA A 226 -6.60 -0.77 -5.36
C ALA A 226 -6.92 -1.18 -3.91
N MET A 227 -7.07 -0.19 -3.01
CA MET A 227 -7.44 -0.42 -1.60
C MET A 227 -8.85 -1.00 -1.45
N PHE A 228 -9.77 -0.67 -2.35
CA PHE A 228 -11.14 -1.19 -2.36
C PHE A 228 -11.36 -2.27 -3.43
N GLY A 229 -10.27 -2.85 -3.96
CA GLY A 229 -10.30 -3.78 -5.07
C GLY A 229 -10.86 -3.18 -6.37
N ALA A 230 -11.10 -4.04 -7.38
CA ALA A 230 -11.62 -3.63 -8.70
C ALA A 230 -12.99 -2.93 -8.69
N HIS A 231 -13.62 -2.79 -7.52
CA HIS A 231 -14.95 -2.24 -7.32
C HIS A 231 -14.94 -0.76 -6.91
N GLY A 232 -13.80 -0.25 -6.42
CA GLY A 232 -13.66 1.13 -5.94
C GLY A 232 -13.44 2.15 -7.05
N VAL A 233 -14.42 3.03 -7.29
CA VAL A 233 -14.23 4.22 -8.14
C VAL A 233 -14.25 5.48 -7.29
N TRP A 234 -13.12 6.19 -7.23
CA TRP A 234 -13.04 7.50 -6.58
C TRP A 234 -13.35 8.63 -7.56
N LYS A 235 -14.36 9.43 -7.24
CA LYS A 235 -14.68 10.65 -7.99
C LYS A 235 -14.32 11.88 -7.16
N ASN A 236 -13.22 12.55 -7.56
CA ASN A 236 -12.81 13.83 -6.97
C ASN A 236 -13.95 14.86 -7.04
N ARG A 237 -14.22 15.52 -5.91
CA ARG A 237 -15.20 16.62 -5.82
C ARG A 237 -14.54 17.94 -5.47
N ARG A 238 -13.94 18.00 -4.27
CA ARG A 238 -13.31 19.21 -3.75
C ARG A 238 -12.12 18.86 -2.87
N ARG A 239 -11.18 19.80 -2.79
CA ARG A 239 -10.09 19.79 -1.82
C ARG A 239 -10.31 20.95 -0.86
N GLU A 240 -10.18 20.67 0.43
CA GLU A 240 -10.27 21.66 1.50
C GLU A 240 -9.03 21.55 2.38
N THR A 241 -8.52 22.67 2.90
CA THR A 241 -7.40 22.68 3.84
C THR A 241 -7.83 23.38 5.11
N ARG A 242 -7.70 22.71 6.26
CA ARG A 242 -7.92 23.30 7.59
C ARG A 242 -6.69 23.05 8.46
N GLY A 243 -6.11 24.13 8.99
CA GLY A 243 -4.87 24.05 9.75
C GLY A 243 -3.74 23.39 8.94
N ALA A 244 -3.14 22.34 9.49
CA ALA A 244 -2.05 21.60 8.85
C ALA A 244 -2.50 20.45 7.93
N ARG A 245 -3.81 20.22 7.78
CA ARG A 245 -4.38 19.05 7.09
C ARG A 245 -5.10 19.43 5.81
N THR A 246 -4.96 18.56 4.81
CA THR A 246 -5.67 18.64 3.54
C THR A 246 -6.67 17.49 3.45
N TYR A 247 -7.92 17.87 3.23
CA TYR A 247 -9.10 17.03 3.15
C TYR A 247 -9.49 16.91 1.68
N GLN A 248 -9.61 15.68 1.21
CA GLN A 248 -10.00 15.36 -0.16
C GLN A 248 -11.37 14.72 -0.12
N HIS A 249 -12.37 15.46 -0.59
CA HIS A 249 -13.73 14.96 -0.66
C HIS A 249 -13.95 14.30 -2.02
N GLY A 250 -14.62 13.16 -1.97
CA GLY A 250 -15.03 12.44 -3.17
C GLY A 250 -16.31 11.67 -2.93
N ASP A 251 -16.69 10.94 -3.97
CA ASP A 251 -17.64 9.85 -3.86
C ASP A 251 -16.88 8.55 -4.14
N VAL A 252 -17.11 7.51 -3.35
CA VAL A 252 -16.58 6.16 -3.58
C VAL A 252 -17.74 5.24 -3.93
N THR A 253 -17.63 4.53 -5.04
CA THR A 253 -18.57 3.46 -5.37
C THR A 253 -17.97 2.12 -4.94
N VAL A 254 -18.71 1.32 -4.18
CA VAL A 254 -18.35 -0.05 -3.77
C VAL A 254 -19.58 -0.93 -4.01
N ASP A 255 -19.42 -2.03 -4.75
CA ASP A 255 -20.50 -2.96 -5.10
C ASP A 255 -21.78 -2.28 -5.63
N GLY A 256 -21.60 -1.24 -6.45
CA GLY A 256 -22.70 -0.47 -7.05
C GLY A 256 -23.33 0.58 -6.12
N THR A 257 -22.98 0.60 -4.85
CA THR A 257 -23.41 1.63 -3.89
C THR A 257 -22.43 2.78 -3.88
N THR A 258 -22.92 4.01 -4.06
CA THR A 258 -22.09 5.21 -3.99
C THR A 258 -22.21 5.87 -2.62
N LEU A 259 -21.08 6.01 -1.94
CA LEU A 259 -20.95 6.63 -0.63
C LEU A 259 -20.21 7.97 -0.77
N ALA A 260 -20.60 8.95 0.04
CA ALA A 260 -19.78 10.14 0.24
C ALA A 260 -18.50 9.72 0.98
N ALA A 261 -17.35 10.25 0.57
CA ALA A 261 -16.09 9.87 1.16
C ALA A 261 -15.13 11.05 1.35
N LEU A 262 -14.23 10.89 2.31
CA LEU A 262 -13.22 11.87 2.68
C LEU A 262 -11.91 11.16 2.99
N ILE A 263 -10.82 11.67 2.40
CA ILE A 263 -9.46 11.24 2.70
C ILE A 263 -8.70 12.39 3.34
N VAL A 264 -7.94 12.07 4.38
CA VAL A 264 -7.00 12.99 5.02
C VAL A 264 -5.75 12.24 5.42
N LEU A 265 -4.61 12.88 5.18
CA LEU A 265 -3.28 12.42 5.57
C LEU A 265 -2.68 13.44 6.52
N TRP A 266 -2.06 12.97 7.60
CA TRP A 266 -1.24 13.82 8.46
C TRP A 266 -0.02 13.06 8.97
N ASN A 267 1.07 13.80 9.19
CA ASN A 267 2.29 13.25 9.77
C ASN A 267 2.17 13.19 11.29
N CYS A 268 2.80 12.20 11.91
CA CYS A 268 2.95 12.20 13.36
C CYS A 268 4.06 13.18 13.78
N ASP A 269 3.77 14.02 14.79
CA ASP A 269 4.68 15.09 15.24
C ASP A 269 5.86 14.59 16.11
N ASP A 270 5.86 13.32 16.50
CA ASP A 270 6.95 12.73 17.28
C ASP A 270 8.11 12.37 16.32
N ASP A 271 9.30 12.01 16.81
CA ASP A 271 10.45 11.52 16.00
C ASP A 271 10.15 10.28 15.11
N ARG A 272 8.88 9.87 15.04
CA ARG A 272 8.34 8.92 14.08
C ARG A 272 8.22 9.58 12.72
N THR A 273 8.78 8.92 11.73
CA THR A 273 8.59 9.29 10.35
C THR A 273 7.30 8.70 9.76
N ASP A 274 6.39 8.12 10.56
CA ASP A 274 5.13 7.56 10.05
C ASP A 274 4.08 8.67 9.80
N ALA A 275 3.25 8.51 8.78
CA ALA A 275 2.03 9.28 8.56
C ALA A 275 0.79 8.43 8.86
N VAL A 276 -0.31 9.06 9.27
CA VAL A 276 -1.61 8.39 9.38
C VAL A 276 -2.49 8.86 8.24
N MET A 277 -3.04 7.90 7.52
CA MET A 277 -4.11 8.12 6.56
C MET A 277 -5.43 7.71 7.20
N ALA A 278 -6.43 8.59 7.11
CA ALA A 278 -7.81 8.28 7.43
C ALA A 278 -8.68 8.38 6.19
N LEU A 279 -9.59 7.42 6.08
CA LEU A 279 -10.61 7.33 5.07
C LEU A 279 -11.96 7.24 5.77
N ALA A 280 -12.81 8.23 5.53
CA ALA A 280 -14.17 8.27 6.03
C ALA A 280 -15.15 7.98 4.90
N MET A 281 -16.19 7.20 5.18
CA MET A 281 -17.27 6.89 4.26
C MET A 281 -18.62 6.99 4.98
N ALA A 282 -19.62 7.54 4.28
CA ALA A 282 -20.99 7.62 4.77
C ALA A 282 -21.99 7.60 3.61
N PRO A 283 -23.24 7.13 3.83
CA PRO A 283 -24.30 7.22 2.83
C PRO A 283 -24.63 8.68 2.47
N GLU A 284 -24.67 9.57 3.48
CA GLU A 284 -25.00 10.98 3.30
C GLU A 284 -23.76 11.88 3.36
N ARG A 285 -23.75 12.92 2.53
CA ARG A 285 -22.63 13.88 2.48
C ARG A 285 -22.54 14.76 3.72
N THR A 286 -23.67 15.06 4.34
CA THR A 286 -23.76 15.83 5.59
C THR A 286 -22.97 15.18 6.71
N ASP A 287 -22.96 13.84 6.77
CA ASP A 287 -22.21 13.10 7.76
C ASP A 287 -20.69 13.22 7.54
N ILE A 288 -20.24 13.17 6.27
CA ILE A 288 -18.82 13.40 5.93
C ILE A 288 -18.35 14.81 6.31
N ASP A 289 -19.19 15.82 6.11
CA ASP A 289 -18.82 17.19 6.46
C ASP A 289 -18.68 17.37 7.99
N ALA A 290 -19.48 16.65 8.80
CA ALA A 290 -19.31 16.61 10.25
C ALA A 290 -18.00 15.89 10.67
N VAL A 291 -17.58 14.89 9.91
CA VAL A 291 -16.36 14.11 10.18
C VAL A 291 -15.08 14.94 9.99
N VAL A 292 -15.10 15.99 9.18
CA VAL A 292 -13.95 16.90 9.03
C VAL A 292 -13.51 17.46 10.39
N GLU A 293 -14.46 17.80 11.26
CA GLU A 293 -14.17 18.30 12.62
C GLU A 293 -13.63 17.21 13.54
N VAL A 294 -14.16 15.99 13.43
CA VAL A 294 -13.68 14.82 14.18
C VAL A 294 -12.23 14.51 13.79
N LEU A 295 -11.98 14.34 12.49
CA LEU A 295 -10.65 14.08 11.95
C LEU A 295 -9.71 15.27 12.13
N GLY A 296 -10.19 16.51 12.29
CA GLY A 296 -9.34 17.66 12.61
C GLY A 296 -8.75 17.62 14.02
N LYS A 297 -9.38 16.89 14.95
CA LYS A 297 -9.00 16.80 16.37
C LYS A 297 -8.34 15.48 16.76
N ILE A 298 -8.42 14.46 15.91
CA ILE A 298 -7.64 13.21 16.09
C ILE A 298 -6.17 13.49 15.80
N ARG A 299 -5.26 13.04 16.67
CA ARG A 299 -3.80 13.13 16.49
C ARG A 299 -3.16 11.74 16.46
N CYS A 300 -1.86 11.65 16.24
CA CYS A 300 -1.16 10.40 16.52
C CYS A 300 -1.10 10.15 18.04
N ALA A 301 -1.21 8.89 18.44
CA ALA A 301 -1.12 8.46 19.84
C ALA A 301 0.32 8.60 20.32
N LYS A 302 0.49 9.12 21.52
CA LYS A 302 1.77 9.33 22.21
C LYS A 302 2.02 8.23 23.22
N PRO A 303 3.29 7.91 23.56
CA PRO A 303 3.59 7.02 24.67
C PRO A 303 2.89 7.48 25.95
N GLY A 304 2.09 6.58 26.56
CA GLY A 304 1.34 6.86 27.78
C GLY A 304 -0.06 7.44 27.58
N ASP A 305 -0.52 7.64 26.34
CA ASP A 305 -1.92 7.95 26.08
C ASP A 305 -2.85 6.88 26.68
N ALA A 306 -3.97 7.33 27.25
CA ALA A 306 -5.02 6.41 27.67
C ALA A 306 -5.65 5.72 26.44
N PRO A 307 -6.13 4.47 26.57
CA PRO A 307 -6.94 3.84 25.53
C PRO A 307 -8.13 4.70 25.14
N LEU A 308 -8.49 4.69 23.86
CA LEU A 308 -9.68 5.39 23.38
C LEU A 308 -10.92 4.88 24.12
N LYS A 309 -11.76 5.81 24.57
CA LYS A 309 -13.05 5.48 25.19
C LYS A 309 -14.10 5.33 24.10
N LEU A 310 -14.30 4.09 23.66
CA LEU A 310 -15.26 3.73 22.62
C LEU A 310 -16.50 3.05 23.21
N ARG A 311 -17.63 3.12 22.50
CA ARG A 311 -18.81 2.29 22.80
C ARG A 311 -18.42 0.82 22.63
N PRO A 312 -18.99 -0.12 23.41
CA PRO A 312 -18.87 -1.53 23.10
C PRO A 312 -19.36 -1.83 21.68
N THR A 313 -18.67 -2.72 20.97
CA THR A 313 -19.16 -3.24 19.69
C THR A 313 -20.54 -3.89 19.92
N PRO A 314 -21.57 -3.48 19.16
CA PRO A 314 -22.88 -4.14 19.21
C PRO A 314 -22.69 -5.64 19.00
N LYS A 315 -23.38 -6.47 19.80
CA LYS A 315 -23.40 -7.90 19.54
C LYS A 315 -24.39 -8.15 18.40
N ASP A 316 -24.06 -9.06 17.50
CA ASP A 316 -24.87 -9.38 16.30
C ASP A 316 -26.35 -9.69 16.61
N ASP A 317 -26.68 -10.07 17.84
CA ASP A 317 -28.04 -10.32 18.32
C ASP A 317 -28.94 -9.06 18.37
N ASP A 318 -28.37 -7.85 18.37
CA ASP A 318 -29.13 -6.59 18.44
C ASP A 318 -29.39 -5.96 17.04
N ALA A 319 -28.76 -6.46 15.98
CA ALA A 319 -29.03 -6.05 14.62
C ALA A 319 -30.26 -6.81 14.09
N ALA A 320 -31.45 -6.31 14.39
CA ALA A 320 -32.64 -6.68 13.64
C ALA A 320 -32.40 -6.29 12.17
N VAL A 321 -31.90 -7.22 11.36
CA VAL A 321 -31.79 -7.07 9.91
C VAL A 321 -33.19 -6.71 9.42
N PRO A 322 -33.44 -5.48 8.94
CA PRO A 322 -34.74 -5.15 8.42
C PRO A 322 -35.01 -6.12 7.26
N ALA A 323 -36.11 -6.86 7.35
CA ALA A 323 -36.51 -7.81 6.32
C ALA A 323 -36.49 -7.08 4.97
N PRO A 324 -35.93 -7.68 3.91
CA PRO A 324 -35.91 -7.06 2.59
C PRO A 324 -37.33 -6.68 2.21
N THR A 325 -37.54 -5.40 1.93
CA THR A 325 -38.85 -4.90 1.50
C THR A 325 -39.12 -5.44 0.10
N PRO A 326 -40.27 -6.10 -0.16
CA PRO A 326 -40.60 -6.70 -1.45
C PRO A 326 -40.81 -5.68 -2.57
#